data_AF-A0A9E6UET9-F1
#
_entry.id   AF-A0A9E6UET9-F1
#
_cell.length_a   1.000
_cell.length_b   1.000
_cell.length_c   1.000
_cell.angle_alpha   90.00
_cell.angle_beta   90.00
_cell.angle_gamma   90.00
#
_symmetry.space_group_name_H-M   'P 1'
#
loop_
_entity.id
_entity.type
_entity.pdbx_description
1 polymer ?
#
loop_
_entity_poly.entity_id
_entity_poly.type
_entity_poly.pdbx_seq_one_letter_code
_entity_poly.pdbx_strand_id
1 'polypeptide(L)'
;MKTLAILAIGGLAFAAPALAAPQAQQEPQAGQATPVAEVIARDDRGRATRVRVDGREYDVCEGDQADDCINPREAGLNFGNVPIDYWPGRPASEIDGPLPAEAPQQPEG
;
A
#
# COMPACT_ATOMS: atom_id res chain seq x y z
N MET A 1 -56.36 13.60 52.81
CA MET A 1 -55.83 14.95 53.15
C MET A 1 -54.34 14.91 52.85
N LYS A 2 -53.69 15.76 52.06
CA LYS A 2 -54.03 17.08 51.53
C LYS A 2 -53.06 17.31 50.35
N THR A 3 -53.58 17.82 49.25
CA THR A 3 -52.88 18.18 48.01
C THR A 3 -51.80 19.24 48.27
N LEU A 4 -50.67 19.17 47.56
CA LEU A 4 -49.84 20.34 47.24
C LEU A 4 -49.15 20.12 45.90
N ALA A 5 -49.60 20.91 44.92
CA ALA A 5 -48.99 21.08 43.62
C ALA A 5 -47.86 22.12 43.72
N ILE A 6 -46.73 21.87 43.06
CA ILE A 6 -45.74 22.91 42.75
C ILE A 6 -45.34 22.72 41.28
N LEU A 7 -45.71 23.73 40.48
CA LEU A 7 -45.21 23.99 39.14
C LEU A 7 -43.76 24.48 39.23
N ALA A 8 -42.85 23.85 38.51
CA ALA A 8 -41.56 24.43 38.18
C ALA A 8 -41.28 24.21 36.68
N ILE A 9 -41.36 25.32 35.95
CA ILE A 9 -40.91 25.48 34.57
C ILE A 9 -39.39 25.41 34.60
N GLY A 10 -38.77 24.47 33.87
CA GLY A 10 -37.33 24.33 33.88
C GLY A 10 -36.80 23.59 32.65
N GLY A 11 -36.29 24.37 31.70
CA GLY A 11 -35.18 23.99 30.82
C GLY A 11 -35.49 23.04 29.66
N LEU A 12 -35.56 23.59 28.44
CA LEU A 12 -35.34 22.85 27.20
C LEU A 12 -33.97 22.16 27.25
N ALA A 13 -33.96 20.83 27.34
CA ALA A 13 -32.77 20.04 27.10
C ALA A 13 -32.51 19.99 25.58
N PHE A 14 -31.34 20.48 25.17
CA PHE A 14 -30.84 20.41 23.81
C PHE A 14 -30.69 18.94 23.37
N ALA A 15 -31.50 18.51 22.40
CA ALA A 15 -31.23 17.31 21.61
C ALA A 15 -30.76 17.77 20.23
N ALA A 16 -29.45 17.91 20.05
CA ALA A 16 -28.88 18.08 18.72
C ALA A 16 -28.83 16.70 18.03
N PRO A 17 -29.43 16.53 16.85
CA PRO A 17 -29.24 15.32 16.08
C PRO A 17 -27.83 15.37 15.49
N ALA A 18 -26.91 14.57 16.02
CA ALA A 18 -25.66 14.26 15.32
C ALA A 18 -25.97 13.29 14.18
N LEU A 19 -26.57 13.80 13.10
CA LEU A 19 -26.81 13.05 11.88
C LEU A 19 -25.56 13.14 11.00
N ALA A 20 -24.81 12.03 11.00
CA ALA A 20 -23.89 11.58 9.97
C ALA A 20 -23.14 12.67 9.19
N ALA A 21 -21.96 13.04 9.68
CA ALA A 21 -20.92 13.44 8.75
C ALA A 21 -20.70 12.24 7.79
N PRO A 22 -20.72 12.43 6.46
CA PRO A 22 -20.26 11.39 5.56
C PRO A 22 -18.87 10.99 6.06
N GLN A 23 -18.69 9.69 6.22
CA GLN A 23 -17.42 9.09 6.57
C GLN A 23 -16.38 9.78 5.69
N ALA A 24 -15.51 10.56 6.33
CA ALA A 24 -14.27 10.97 5.71
C ALA A 24 -13.63 9.64 5.29
N GLN A 25 -13.75 9.32 4.01
CA GLN A 25 -12.80 8.45 3.36
C GLN A 25 -11.46 9.05 3.79
N GLN A 26 -10.68 8.32 4.58
CA GLN A 26 -9.34 8.77 4.94
C GLN A 26 -8.65 9.12 3.63
N GLU A 27 -8.58 10.42 3.32
CA GLU A 27 -7.69 10.93 2.29
C GLU A 27 -6.30 10.45 2.70
N PRO A 28 -5.61 9.68 1.85
CA PRO A 28 -4.23 9.31 2.14
C PRO A 28 -3.48 10.63 2.33
N GLN A 29 -3.09 10.91 3.57
CA GLN A 29 -2.42 12.15 3.90
C GLN A 29 -1.19 12.25 3.01
N ALA A 30 -1.08 13.32 2.22
CA ALA A 30 0.11 13.60 1.44
C ALA A 30 1.31 13.68 2.40
N GLY A 31 2.09 12.59 2.47
CA GLY A 31 3.18 12.40 3.43
C GLY A 31 3.15 11.08 4.21
N GLN A 32 2.03 10.34 4.20
CA GLN A 32 1.98 8.96 4.66
C GLN A 32 2.07 8.05 3.44
N ALA A 33 3.26 7.51 3.18
CA ALA A 33 3.43 6.48 2.16
C ALA A 33 2.52 5.30 2.53
N THR A 34 1.41 5.15 1.81
CA THR A 34 0.63 3.92 1.86
C THR A 34 1.62 2.79 1.56
N PRO A 35 1.74 1.74 2.41
CA PRO A 35 2.64 0.65 2.11
C PRO A 35 2.24 0.10 0.75
N VAL A 36 3.19 0.08 -0.20
CA VAL A 36 2.94 -0.28 -1.60
C VAL A 36 2.24 -1.64 -1.71
N ALA A 37 2.50 -2.54 -0.75
CA ALA A 37 1.75 -3.77 -0.58
C ALA A 37 1.46 -4.08 0.90
N GLU A 38 0.32 -4.72 1.17
CA GLU A 38 0.01 -5.37 2.44
C GLU A 38 0.62 -6.78 2.45
N VAL A 39 1.41 -7.13 3.47
CA VAL A 39 1.93 -8.51 3.60
C VAL A 39 0.87 -9.42 4.21
N ILE A 40 0.45 -10.45 3.47
CA ILE A 40 -0.65 -11.35 3.89
C ILE A 40 -0.18 -12.78 4.21
N ALA A 41 1.04 -13.16 3.81
CA ALA A 41 1.66 -14.41 4.23
C ALA A 41 3.19 -14.26 4.40
N ARG A 42 3.75 -15.07 5.29
CA ARG A 42 5.19 -15.16 5.56
C ARG A 42 5.63 -16.62 5.68
N ASP A 43 6.90 -16.90 5.35
CA ASP A 43 7.54 -18.20 5.56
C ASP A 43 7.95 -18.42 7.03
N ASP A 44 8.52 -19.58 7.31
CA ASP A 44 9.06 -19.98 8.62
C ASP A 44 10.23 -19.10 9.10
N ARG A 45 10.85 -18.33 8.20
CA ARG A 45 11.93 -17.36 8.47
C ARG A 45 11.39 -15.93 8.60
N GLY A 46 10.07 -15.74 8.52
CA GLY A 46 9.41 -14.43 8.65
C GLY A 46 9.49 -13.55 7.39
N ARG A 47 10.00 -14.08 6.27
CA ARG A 47 10.06 -13.36 5.00
C ARG A 47 8.70 -13.40 4.31
N ALA A 48 8.29 -12.31 3.68
CA ALA A 48 7.01 -12.22 3.00
C ALA A 48 6.99 -13.14 1.76
N THR A 49 5.94 -13.94 1.63
CA THR A 49 5.75 -14.89 0.51
C THR A 49 4.53 -14.54 -0.34
N ARG A 50 3.58 -13.77 0.21
CA ARG A 50 2.42 -13.26 -0.51
C ARG A 50 2.05 -11.87 -0.02
N VAL A 51 1.68 -11.01 -0.95
CA VAL A 51 1.25 -9.64 -0.67
C VAL A 51 -0.07 -9.32 -1.36
N ARG A 52 -0.74 -8.27 -0.89
CA ARG A 52 -1.92 -7.69 -1.53
C ARG A 52 -1.62 -6.26 -1.97
N VAL A 53 -1.85 -5.98 -3.25
CA VAL A 53 -1.67 -4.67 -3.90
C VAL A 53 -2.99 -4.32 -4.58
N ASP A 54 -3.59 -3.18 -4.19
CA ASP A 54 -4.88 -2.72 -4.73
C ASP A 54 -5.99 -3.80 -4.69
N GLY A 55 -6.06 -4.56 -3.60
CA GLY A 55 -7.05 -5.63 -3.43
C GLY A 55 -6.75 -6.93 -4.17
N ARG A 56 -5.67 -7.01 -4.96
CA ARG A 56 -5.23 -8.22 -5.69
C ARG A 56 -4.08 -8.88 -4.95
N GLU A 57 -4.11 -10.21 -4.87
CA GLU A 57 -3.06 -11.01 -4.21
C GLU A 57 -2.00 -11.44 -5.22
N TYR A 58 -0.73 -11.34 -4.82
CA TYR A 58 0.43 -11.75 -5.62
C TYR A 58 1.39 -12.53 -4.75
N ASP A 59 1.93 -13.62 -5.30
CA ASP A 59 3.10 -14.27 -4.73
C ASP A 59 4.31 -13.35 -4.88
N VAL A 60 5.19 -13.36 -3.88
CA VAL A 60 6.46 -12.61 -3.93
C VAL A 60 7.48 -13.46 -4.66
N CYS A 61 8.20 -12.87 -5.64
CA CYS A 61 9.20 -13.63 -6.40
C CYS A 61 10.29 -14.21 -5.49
N GLU A 62 10.58 -15.50 -5.66
CA GLU A 62 11.64 -16.22 -4.95
C GLU A 62 12.59 -16.93 -5.94
N GLY A 63 13.86 -17.05 -5.54
CA GLY A 63 14.87 -17.74 -6.35
C GLY A 63 15.01 -17.12 -7.74
N ASP A 64 14.91 -17.97 -8.77
CA ASP A 64 15.06 -17.60 -10.17
C ASP A 64 13.70 -17.36 -10.88
N GLN A 65 12.59 -17.26 -10.13
CA GLN A 65 11.28 -16.97 -10.70
C GLN A 65 11.19 -15.48 -11.10
N ALA A 66 10.83 -15.23 -12.35
CA ALA A 66 10.62 -13.88 -12.89
C ALA A 66 9.16 -13.59 -13.28
N ASP A 67 8.36 -14.64 -13.52
CA ASP A 67 6.99 -14.54 -14.01
C ASP A 67 5.96 -14.93 -12.92
N ASP A 68 4.73 -14.45 -13.08
CA ASP A 68 3.57 -14.74 -12.22
C ASP A 68 3.75 -14.37 -10.73
N CYS A 69 4.72 -13.51 -10.42
CA CYS A 69 5.02 -13.02 -9.08
C CYS A 69 5.33 -11.51 -9.11
N ILE A 70 5.26 -10.86 -7.94
CA ILE A 70 5.68 -9.47 -7.79
C ILE A 70 7.13 -9.41 -7.27
N ASN A 71 7.95 -8.56 -7.88
CA ASN A 71 9.30 -8.28 -7.36
C ASN A 71 9.18 -7.71 -5.94
N PRO A 72 9.93 -8.21 -4.95
CA PRO A 72 9.83 -7.73 -3.58
C PRO A 72 10.04 -6.22 -3.43
N ARG A 73 10.94 -5.59 -4.22
CA ARG A 73 11.18 -4.14 -4.18
C ARG A 73 9.97 -3.35 -4.68
N GLU A 74 9.31 -3.83 -5.72
CA GLU A 74 8.06 -3.25 -6.23
C GLU A 74 6.92 -3.38 -5.20
N ALA A 75 6.93 -4.45 -4.39
CA ALA A 75 6.02 -4.61 -3.26
C ALA A 75 6.38 -3.75 -2.03
N GLY A 76 7.41 -2.90 -2.10
CA GLY A 76 7.89 -2.10 -0.98
C GLY A 76 8.64 -2.89 0.11
N LEU A 77 9.10 -4.10 -0.21
CA LEU A 77 9.91 -4.93 0.67
C LEU A 77 11.40 -4.61 0.49
N ASN A 78 12.19 -4.87 1.53
CA ASN A 78 13.61 -4.47 1.58
C ASN A 78 14.58 -5.57 1.11
N PHE A 79 14.15 -6.46 0.20
CA PHE A 79 14.97 -7.55 -0.34
C PHE A 79 14.73 -7.75 -1.85
N GLY A 80 15.44 -8.67 -2.48
CA GLY A 80 15.31 -8.94 -3.92
C GLY A 80 16.03 -7.94 -4.82
N ASN A 81 15.81 -8.10 -6.13
CA ASN A 81 16.48 -7.33 -7.19
C ASN A 81 15.95 -5.91 -7.26
N VAL A 82 16.85 -4.95 -7.41
CA VAL A 82 16.50 -3.54 -7.61
C VAL A 82 16.03 -3.35 -9.06
N PRO A 83 14.87 -2.72 -9.29
CA PRO A 83 14.43 -2.33 -10.62
C PRO A 83 15.45 -1.41 -11.29
N ILE A 84 15.74 -1.65 -12.56
CA ILE A 84 16.55 -0.72 -13.35
C ILE A 84 15.67 0.42 -13.87
N ASP A 85 16.24 1.62 -13.96
CA ASP A 85 15.57 2.83 -14.45
C ASP A 85 15.87 3.13 -15.93
N TYR A 86 16.62 2.25 -16.60
CA TYR A 86 17.04 2.43 -17.99
C TYR A 86 16.94 1.14 -18.82
N TRP A 87 16.88 1.30 -20.14
CA TRP A 87 16.98 0.17 -21.08
C TRP A 87 18.43 -0.07 -21.48
N PRO A 88 18.99 -1.29 -21.32
CA PRO A 88 20.39 -1.59 -21.60
C PRO A 88 20.74 -1.67 -23.10
N GLY A 89 19.80 -1.33 -23.99
CA GLY A 89 20.00 -1.31 -25.43
C GLY A 89 19.82 -2.68 -26.11
N ARG A 90 19.55 -3.75 -25.36
CA ARG A 90 19.26 -5.10 -25.88
C ARG A 90 18.48 -5.96 -24.87
N PRO A 91 17.82 -7.05 -25.29
CA PRO A 91 17.12 -7.96 -24.39
C PRO A 91 18.05 -8.61 -23.35
N ALA A 92 17.50 -8.94 -22.18
CA ALA A 92 18.25 -9.60 -21.11
C ALA A 92 18.88 -10.94 -21.55
N SER A 93 18.26 -11.66 -22.49
CA SER A 93 18.78 -12.91 -23.04
C SER A 93 20.07 -12.76 -23.87
N GLU A 94 20.44 -11.53 -24.23
CA GLU A 94 21.62 -11.21 -25.04
C GLU A 94 22.72 -10.48 -24.24
N ILE A 95 22.59 -10.43 -22.91
CA ILE A 95 23.55 -9.78 -22.02
C ILE A 95 24.29 -10.83 -21.22
N ASP A 96 25.59 -10.97 -21.49
CA ASP A 96 26.49 -11.81 -20.70
C ASP A 96 27.00 -11.01 -19.49
N GLY A 97 26.63 -11.45 -18.29
CA GLY A 97 27.12 -10.87 -17.04
C GLY A 97 26.26 -9.72 -16.49
N PRO A 98 26.81 -8.91 -15.56
CA PRO A 98 26.04 -7.85 -14.90
C PRO A 98 25.67 -6.72 -15.86
N LEU A 99 24.51 -6.10 -15.62
CA LEU A 99 24.10 -4.89 -16.32
C LEU A 99 25.08 -3.73 -16.06
N PRO A 100 25.28 -2.83 -17.04
CA PRO A 100 26.03 -1.59 -16.83
C PRO A 100 25.50 -0.77 -15.64
N ALA A 101 26.34 0.05 -15.02
CA ALA A 101 25.88 0.94 -13.95
C ALA A 101 25.03 2.10 -14.48
N GLU A 102 25.36 2.59 -15.68
CA GLU A 102 24.67 3.70 -16.34
C GLU A 102 24.01 3.29 -17.67
N ALA A 103 23.01 4.07 -18.06
CA ALA A 103 22.34 3.90 -19.35
C ALA A 103 23.31 4.11 -20.53
N PRO A 104 23.31 3.23 -21.55
CA PRO A 104 24.12 3.44 -22.73
C PRO A 104 23.61 4.65 -23.54
N GLN A 105 24.54 5.42 -24.10
CA GLN A 105 24.22 6.50 -25.03
C GLN A 105 23.45 5.92 -26.22
N GLN A 106 22.18 6.30 -26.36
CA GLN A 106 21.37 5.88 -27.50
C GLN A 106 21.86 6.63 -28.74
N PRO A 107 22.07 5.95 -29.89
CA PRO A 107 22.39 6.66 -31.12
C PRO A 107 21.24 7.62 -31.45
N GLU A 108 21.55 8.90 -31.67
CA GLU A 108 20.59 9.87 -32.18
C GLU A 108 20.13 9.38 -33.56
N GLY A 109 18.85 9.01 -33.67
CA GLY A 109 18.25 8.50 -34.89
C GLY A 109 18.01 9.57 -35.95
#